data_AF-A0A1N7L2V8-F1
#
_entry.id   AF-A0A1N7L2V8-F1
#
_cell.length_a   1.000
_cell.length_b   1.000
_cell.length_c   1.000
_cell.angle_alpha   90.00
_cell.angle_beta   90.00
_cell.angle_gamma   90.00
#
_symmetry.space_group_name_H-M   'P 1'
#
loop_
_entity.id
_entity.type
_entity.pdbx_description
1 polymer ?
#
loop_
_entity_poly.entity_id
_entity_poly.type
_entity_poly.pdbx_seq_one_letter_code
_entity_poly.pdbx_strand_id
1 'polypeptide(L)'
;MDSEGSNEIKAKSIALGVFVGLTPLWGFHTVVILFLASVLKLNKLLSYMGTHVSFPLFIPFIIFLSMVVGGPFVGEQAQFTYETLDLEFAKSHLLQYVIGSSILAASSSLVIGFSTYFILENFKPSRSK
;
A
#
# COMPACT_ATOMS: atom_id res chain seq x y z
N MET A 1 -22.79 -16.04 8.31
CA MET A 1 -21.59 -15.17 8.27
C MET A 1 -21.21 -14.95 6.81
N ASP A 2 -22.12 -14.39 6.01
CA ASP A 2 -22.09 -14.49 4.53
C ASP A 2 -21.67 -13.20 3.80
N SER A 3 -21.31 -12.11 4.50
CA SER A 3 -21.88 -10.82 4.07
C SER A 3 -21.02 -9.57 4.28
N GLU A 4 -19.76 -9.54 3.87
CA GLU A 4 -19.01 -8.26 3.84
C GLU A 4 -18.68 -7.72 2.44
N GLY A 5 -19.40 -8.18 1.41
CA GLY A 5 -19.34 -7.63 0.04
C GLY A 5 -18.91 -8.63 -1.03
N SER A 6 -19.09 -8.26 -2.31
CA SER A 6 -18.66 -9.05 -3.47
C SER A 6 -17.13 -9.29 -3.46
N ASN A 7 -16.66 -10.30 -4.19
CA ASN A 7 -15.22 -10.55 -4.38
C ASN A 7 -14.47 -9.30 -4.86
N GLU A 8 -15.13 -8.51 -5.72
CA GLU A 8 -14.65 -7.22 -6.19
C GLU A 8 -14.46 -6.20 -5.04
N ILE A 9 -15.44 -6.05 -4.15
CA ILE A 9 -15.34 -5.14 -3.00
C ILE A 9 -14.19 -5.56 -2.10
N LYS A 10 -14.03 -6.86 -1.82
CA LYS A 10 -12.93 -7.37 -0.99
C LYS A 10 -11.56 -7.09 -1.62
N ALA A 11 -11.41 -7.36 -2.91
CA ALA A 11 -10.18 -7.11 -3.64
C ALA A 11 -9.84 -5.61 -3.69
N LYS A 12 -10.83 -4.75 -3.98
CA LYS A 12 -10.67 -3.29 -3.96
C LYS A 12 -10.34 -2.77 -2.57
N SER A 13 -10.93 -3.33 -1.52
CA SER A 13 -10.60 -2.99 -0.14
C SER A 13 -9.14 -3.24 0.18
N ILE A 14 -8.65 -4.45 -0.11
CA ILE A 14 -7.25 -4.83 0.13
C ILE A 14 -6.32 -3.96 -0.72
N ALA A 15 -6.62 -3.76 -2.00
CA ALA A 15 -5.84 -2.90 -2.89
C ALA A 15 -5.72 -1.47 -2.36
N LEU A 16 -6.83 -0.88 -1.89
CA LEU A 16 -6.82 0.46 -1.28
C LEU A 16 -5.96 0.49 -0.01
N GLY A 17 -6.04 -0.55 0.82
CA GLY A 17 -5.21 -0.70 2.01
C GLY A 17 -3.73 -0.71 1.67
N VAL A 18 -3.32 -1.54 0.71
CA VAL A 18 -1.92 -1.63 0.24
C VAL A 18 -1.45 -0.29 -0.34
N PHE A 19 -2.30 0.37 -1.13
CA PHE A 19 -1.99 1.68 -1.68
C PHE A 19 -1.67 2.67 -0.58
N VAL A 20 -2.59 2.87 0.38
CA VAL A 20 -2.41 3.80 1.49
C VAL A 20 -1.23 3.40 2.37
N GLY A 21 -1.06 2.11 2.66
CA GLY A 21 0.01 1.58 3.51
C GLY A 21 1.41 1.86 2.99
N LEU A 22 1.59 1.96 1.67
CA LEU A 22 2.88 2.26 1.03
C LEU A 22 3.13 3.76 0.81
N THR A 23 2.11 4.62 1.01
CA THR A 23 2.28 6.07 0.93
C THR A 23 3.05 6.62 2.14
N PRO A 24 3.69 7.82 2.02
CA PRO A 24 4.48 8.42 3.09
C PRO A 24 3.63 9.04 4.20
N LEU A 25 2.36 8.62 4.35
CA LEU A 25 1.38 9.11 5.33
C LEU A 25 1.51 8.40 6.69
N TRP A 26 2.74 8.21 7.15
CA TRP A 26 3.06 7.51 8.40
C TRP A 26 2.31 8.10 9.59
N GLY A 27 1.68 7.23 10.39
CA GLY A 27 0.84 7.64 11.53
C GLY A 27 -0.58 8.11 11.17
N PHE A 28 -0.86 8.40 9.89
CA PHE A 28 -2.17 8.83 9.42
C PHE A 28 -2.94 7.78 8.62
N HIS A 29 -2.31 6.63 8.31
CA HIS A 29 -2.92 5.55 7.52
C HIS A 29 -4.30 5.14 8.05
N THR A 30 -4.47 4.96 9.37
CA THR A 30 -5.75 4.54 9.97
C THR A 30 -6.88 5.53 9.69
N VAL A 31 -6.64 6.83 9.88
CA VAL A 31 -7.68 7.85 9.66
C VAL A 31 -8.01 7.94 8.18
N VAL A 32 -6.98 7.99 7.32
CA VAL A 32 -7.13 8.09 5.87
C VAL A 32 -7.85 6.86 5.31
N ILE A 33 -7.46 5.65 5.72
CA ILE A 33 -8.04 4.42 5.18
C ILE A 33 -9.48 4.23 5.62
N LEU A 34 -9.83 4.53 6.87
CA LEU A 34 -11.20 4.42 7.35
C LEU A 34 -12.11 5.46 6.69
N PHE A 35 -11.60 6.67 6.46
CA PHE A 35 -12.31 7.70 5.71
C PHE A 35 -12.54 7.27 4.26
N LEU A 36 -11.48 6.90 3.54
CA LEU A 36 -11.56 6.49 2.14
C LEU A 36 -12.42 5.25 1.95
N ALA A 37 -12.27 4.23 2.81
CA ALA A 37 -13.10 3.03 2.76
C ALA A 37 -14.58 3.35 3.00
N SER A 38 -14.89 4.32 3.87
CA SER A 38 -16.27 4.77 4.10
C SER A 38 -16.84 5.51 2.89
N VAL A 39 -16.08 6.44 2.30
CA VAL A 39 -16.50 7.23 1.14
C VAL A 39 -16.69 6.35 -0.10
N LEU A 40 -15.77 5.40 -0.32
CA LEU A 40 -15.79 4.48 -1.46
C LEU A 40 -16.71 3.27 -1.24
N LYS A 41 -17.40 3.19 -0.09
CA LYS A 41 -18.30 2.08 0.29
C LYS A 41 -17.61 0.70 0.22
N LEU A 42 -16.36 0.66 0.66
CA LEU A 42 -15.52 -0.53 0.73
C LEU A 42 -15.54 -1.14 2.14
N ASN A 43 -15.08 -2.39 2.26
CA ASN A 43 -14.91 -3.05 3.54
C ASN A 43 -13.77 -2.38 4.33
N LYS A 44 -14.12 -1.70 5.43
CA LYS A 44 -13.20 -0.94 6.28
C LYS A 44 -12.17 -1.83 6.97
N LEU A 45 -12.57 -3.03 7.42
CA LEU A 45 -11.68 -3.97 8.09
C LEU A 45 -10.61 -4.48 7.13
N LEU A 46 -10.99 -4.94 5.94
CA LEU A 46 -10.06 -5.40 4.92
C LEU A 46 -9.13 -4.28 4.44
N SER A 47 -9.68 -3.07 4.24
CA SER A 47 -8.87 -1.90 3.89
C SER A 47 -7.85 -1.56 4.99
N TYR A 48 -8.27 -1.55 6.25
CA TYR A 48 -7.37 -1.32 7.39
C TYR A 48 -6.31 -2.42 7.53
N MET A 49 -6.67 -3.70 7.33
CA MET A 49 -5.68 -4.78 7.32
C MET A 49 -4.65 -4.60 6.20
N GLY A 50 -5.08 -4.15 5.03
CA GLY A 50 -4.19 -3.88 3.90
C GLY A 50 -3.16 -2.77 4.17
N THR A 51 -3.40 -1.83 5.10
CA THR A 51 -2.39 -0.79 5.39
C THR A 51 -1.17 -1.33 6.13
N HIS A 52 -1.26 -2.50 6.76
CA HIS A 52 -0.16 -3.11 7.51
C HIS A 52 0.90 -3.79 6.62
N VAL A 53 0.86 -3.60 5.30
CA VAL A 53 1.98 -3.97 4.42
C VAL A 53 3.29 -3.26 4.81
N SER A 54 3.18 -2.12 5.50
CA SER A 54 4.29 -1.28 5.94
C SER A 54 4.66 -1.47 7.41
N PHE A 55 4.80 -2.72 7.84
CA PHE A 55 5.29 -3.06 9.18
C PHE A 55 6.60 -2.31 9.51
N PRO A 56 6.84 -1.89 10.77
CA PRO A 56 8.04 -1.13 11.15
C PRO A 56 9.37 -1.72 10.66
N LEU A 57 9.49 -3.04 10.64
CA LEU A 57 10.66 -3.75 10.13
C LEU A 57 10.89 -3.55 8.62
N PHE A 58 9.83 -3.32 7.85
CA PHE A 58 9.87 -3.12 6.41
C PHE A 58 10.01 -1.65 5.98
N ILE A 59 9.93 -0.70 6.92
CA ILE A 59 10.06 0.74 6.60
C ILE A 59 11.34 1.05 5.82
N PRO A 60 12.54 0.57 6.21
CA PRO A 60 13.76 0.84 5.45
C PRO A 60 13.70 0.31 4.00
N PHE A 61 13.07 -0.85 3.80
CA PHE A 61 12.89 -1.44 2.47
C PHE A 61 11.91 -0.63 1.62
N ILE A 62 10.84 -0.13 2.22
CA ILE A 62 9.86 0.74 1.53
C ILE A 62 10.52 2.05 1.11
N ILE A 63 11.30 2.67 2.00
CA ILE A 63 12.06 3.88 1.67
C ILE A 63 13.04 3.59 0.53
N PHE A 64 13.84 2.54 0.64
CA PHE A 64 14.80 2.17 -0.39
C PHE A 64 14.14 1.95 -1.76
N LEU A 65 13.11 1.09 -1.83
CA LEU A 65 12.39 0.83 -3.08
C LEU A 65 11.75 2.09 -3.63
N SER A 66 11.20 2.95 -2.77
CA SER A 66 10.66 4.24 -3.18
C SER A 66 11.75 5.11 -3.80
N MET A 67 12.93 5.22 -3.19
CA MET A 67 14.03 6.00 -3.76
C MET A 67 14.51 5.42 -5.11
N VAL A 68 14.64 4.10 -5.22
CA VAL A 68 15.04 3.43 -6.47
C VAL A 68 14.03 3.68 -7.59
N VAL A 69 12.74 3.51 -7.30
CA VAL A 69 11.67 3.69 -8.29
C VAL A 69 11.45 5.17 -8.63
N GLY A 70 11.62 6.07 -7.66
CA GLY A 70 11.44 7.51 -7.84
C GLY A 70 12.64 8.23 -8.46
N GLY A 71 13.86 7.68 -8.34
CA GLY A 71 15.11 8.29 -8.81
C GLY A 71 15.11 8.72 -10.28
N PRO A 72 14.60 7.90 -11.22
CA PRO A 72 14.51 8.29 -12.63
C PRO A 72 13.60 9.49 -12.91
N PHE A 73 12.72 9.86 -11.98
CA PHE A 73 11.70 10.90 -12.14
C PHE A 73 12.04 12.23 -11.46
N VAL A 74 13.24 12.34 -10.89
CA VAL A 74 13.73 13.54 -10.20
C VAL A 74 15.03 14.05 -10.81
N GLY A 75 15.27 15.36 -10.69
CA GLY A 75 16.49 15.97 -11.21
C GLY A 75 17.73 15.66 -10.37
N GLU A 76 17.56 15.54 -9.05
CA GLU A 76 18.64 15.21 -8.10
C GLU A 76 18.29 13.89 -7.40
N GLN A 77 19.14 12.88 -7.59
CA GLN A 77 18.92 11.55 -7.06
C GLN A 77 19.59 11.38 -5.69
N ALA A 78 18.84 10.81 -4.76
CA ALA A 78 19.34 10.41 -3.45
C ALA A 78 20.54 9.46 -3.59
N GLN A 79 21.62 9.78 -2.90
CA GLN A 79 22.79 8.91 -2.81
C GLN A 79 22.66 8.03 -1.56
N PHE A 80 22.88 6.73 -1.72
CA PHE A 80 22.74 5.75 -0.65
C PHE A 80 24.01 5.58 0.21
N THR A 81 24.91 6.57 0.17
CA THR A 81 26.27 6.42 0.69
C THR A 81 26.30 6.66 2.20
N TYR A 82 26.35 5.57 2.97
CA TYR A 82 26.47 5.53 4.45
C TYR A 82 25.30 6.09 5.27
N GLU A 83 24.17 6.45 4.65
CA GLU A 83 23.00 6.92 5.38
C GLU A 83 22.12 5.78 5.89
N THR A 84 21.55 5.97 7.09
CA THR A 84 20.49 5.10 7.61
C THR A 84 19.22 5.35 6.78
N LEU A 85 18.64 4.28 6.24
CA LEU A 85 17.38 4.34 5.49
C LEU A 85 16.20 4.52 6.45
N ASP A 86 16.10 5.72 7.01
CA ASP A 86 15.10 6.12 7.98
C ASP A 86 14.22 7.26 7.45
N LEU A 87 13.29 7.70 8.30
CA LEU A 87 12.37 8.78 7.96
C LEU A 87 13.08 10.13 7.78
N GLU A 88 14.25 10.34 8.39
CA GLU A 88 15.02 11.58 8.20
C GLU A 88 15.64 11.62 6.81
N PHE A 89 16.22 10.50 6.34
CA PHE A 89 16.67 10.37 4.95
C PHE A 89 15.51 10.52 3.94
N ALA A 90 14.34 9.96 4.27
CA ALA A 90 13.17 10.11 3.43
C ALA A 90 12.69 11.57 3.34
N LYS A 91 12.85 12.35 4.41
CA LYS A 91 12.54 13.80 4.44
C LYS A 91 13.56 14.61 3.67
N SER A 92 14.85 14.29 3.73
CA SER A 92 15.88 15.01 2.99
C SER A 92 15.70 14.88 1.46
N HIS A 93 15.14 13.76 1.01
CA HIS A 93 14.81 13.51 -0.40
C HIS A 93 13.29 13.39 -0.64
N LEU A 94 12.51 14.26 0.00
CA LEU A 94 11.05 14.16 0.07
C LEU A 94 10.37 14.03 -1.30
N LEU A 95 10.81 14.81 -2.30
CA LEU A 95 10.20 14.80 -3.63
C LEU A 95 10.39 13.42 -4.30
N GLN A 96 11.61 12.89 -4.28
CA GLN A 96 11.92 11.55 -4.80
C GLN A 96 11.15 10.48 -4.04
N TYR A 97 11.08 10.59 -2.71
CA TYR A 97 10.35 9.65 -1.88
C TYR A 97 8.85 9.66 -2.19
N VAL A 98 8.22 10.83 -2.33
CA VAL A 98 6.79 10.96 -2.64
C VAL A 98 6.46 10.38 -4.01
N ILE A 99 7.26 10.70 -5.04
CA ILE A 99 7.05 10.15 -6.39
C ILE A 99 7.25 8.63 -6.37
N GLY A 100 8.37 8.18 -5.81
CA GLY A 100 8.72 6.77 -5.75
C GLY A 100 7.72 5.92 -4.98
N SER A 101 7.32 6.38 -3.79
CA SER A 101 6.31 5.70 -2.97
C SER A 101 4.94 5.70 -3.65
N SER A 102 4.58 6.75 -4.39
CA SER A 102 3.32 6.78 -5.16
C SER A 102 3.32 5.73 -6.28
N ILE A 103 4.43 5.60 -7.01
CA ILE A 103 4.58 4.58 -8.07
C ILE A 103 4.59 3.17 -7.45
N LEU A 104 5.34 2.98 -6.37
CA LEU A 104 5.40 1.71 -5.64
C LEU A 104 4.03 1.31 -5.08
N ALA A 105 3.30 2.26 -4.49
CA ALA A 105 1.96 2.07 -3.95
C ALA A 105 0.97 1.70 -5.06
N ALA A 106 0.96 2.43 -6.18
CA ALA A 106 0.05 2.18 -7.30
C ALA A 106 0.31 0.80 -7.93
N SER A 107 1.57 0.49 -8.23
CA SER A 107 1.95 -0.81 -8.82
C SER A 107 1.62 -1.98 -7.89
N SER A 108 2.02 -1.90 -6.62
CA SER A 108 1.75 -2.96 -5.63
C SER A 108 0.26 -3.13 -5.36
N SER A 109 -0.48 -2.03 -5.27
CA SER A 109 -1.94 -2.04 -5.08
C SER A 109 -2.66 -2.76 -6.23
N LEU A 110 -2.27 -2.47 -7.47
CA LEU A 110 -2.84 -3.14 -8.65
C LEU A 110 -2.51 -4.63 -8.63
N VAL A 111 -1.24 -5.00 -8.43
CA VAL A 111 -0.81 -6.41 -8.41
C VAL A 111 -1.54 -7.19 -7.32
N ILE A 112 -1.56 -6.68 -6.08
CA ILE A 112 -2.23 -7.35 -4.95
C ILE A 112 -3.74 -7.39 -5.17
N GLY A 113 -4.34 -6.30 -5.65
CA GLY A 113 -5.78 -6.22 -5.91
C GLY A 113 -6.25 -7.23 -6.95
N PHE A 114 -5.57 -7.29 -8.10
CA PHE A 114 -5.87 -8.28 -9.13
C PHE A 114 -5.65 -9.71 -8.63
N SER A 115 -4.51 -9.97 -7.98
CA SER A 115 -4.21 -11.30 -7.42
C SER A 115 -5.30 -11.74 -6.43
N THR A 116 -5.71 -10.85 -5.54
CA THR A 116 -6.80 -11.08 -4.56
C THR A 116 -8.11 -11.41 -5.27
N TYR A 117 -8.48 -10.64 -6.30
CA TYR A 117 -9.71 -10.90 -7.06
C TYR A 117 -9.67 -12.28 -7.73
N PHE A 118 -8.57 -12.60 -8.43
CA PHE A 118 -8.41 -13.90 -9.10
C PHE A 118 -8.45 -15.06 -8.10
N ILE A 119 -7.78 -14.94 -6.95
CA ILE A 119 -7.82 -15.99 -5.93
C ILE A 119 -9.25 -16.20 -5.42
N LEU A 120 -9.96 -15.12 -5.07
CA LEU A 120 -11.33 -15.23 -4.55
C LEU A 120 -12.33 -15.76 -5.58
N GLU A 121 -12.12 -15.50 -6.87
CA GLU A 121 -13.00 -15.99 -7.93
C GLU A 121 -12.77 -17.46 -8.27
N ASN A 122 -11.49 -17.89 -8.30
CA ASN A 122 -11.11 -19.27 -8.66
C ASN A 122 -11.21 -20.25 -7.48
N PHE A 123 -11.00 -19.78 -6.24
CA PHE A 123 -11.01 -20.62 -5.04
C PHE A 123 -12.26 -20.40 -4.19
N LYS A 124 -13.46 -20.45 -4.80
CA LYS A 124 -14.72 -20.44 -4.04
C LYS A 124 -14.72 -21.65 -3.09
N PRO A 125 -14.77 -21.45 -1.75
CA PRO A 125 -14.84 -22.57 -0.84
C PRO A 125 -16.13 -23.34 -1.11
N SER A 126 -16.00 -24.61 -1.50
CA SER A 126 -17.12 -25.55 -1.51
C SER A 126 -17.74 -25.51 -0.12
N ARG A 127 -18.97 -25.00 0.00
CA ARG A 127 -19.75 -25.15 1.23
C ARG A 127 -19.95 -26.65 1.43
N SER A 128 -19.13 -27.26 2.29
CA SER A 128 -19.47 -28.55 2.89
C SER A 128 -20.82 -28.34 3.57
N LYS A 129 -21.82 -29.08 3.09
CA LYS A 129 -23.14 -29.21 3.74
C LYS A 129 -22.99 -29.72 5.17
#